data_AF-A0A926YD42-F1
#
_entry.id   AF-A0A926YD42-F1
#
_cell.length_a   1.000
_cell.length_b   1.000
_cell.length_c   1.000
_cell.angle_alpha   90.00
_cell.angle_beta   90.00
_cell.angle_gamma   90.00
#
_symmetry.space_group_name_H-M   'P 1'
#
loop_
_entity.id
_entity.type
_entity.pdbx_description
1 polymer ?
#
loop_
_entity_poly.entity_id
_entity_poly.type
_entity_poly.pdbx_seq_one_letter_code
_entity_poly.pdbx_strand_id
1 'polypeptide(L)'
;MRVFEATHKLVAPAGEQIPVMLLSQKDRVRYLVMTPENYEEQSFPIYEWHPSEGVTYQGFYLDGLMIVELSCESLPSSASQPGTRVSL
;
A
#
# COMPACT_ATOMS: atom_id res chain seq x y z
N MET A 1 -1.06 12.89 18.11
CA MET A 1 -1.95 12.13 17.22
C MET A 1 -1.11 11.09 16.50
N ARG A 2 -1.55 9.83 16.43
CA ARG A 2 -0.88 8.85 15.58
C ARG A 2 -1.25 9.17 14.12
N VAL A 3 -0.29 9.15 13.20
CA VAL A 3 -0.50 9.46 11.79
C VAL A 3 -0.82 8.17 11.04
N PHE A 4 -1.76 8.22 10.08
CA PHE A 4 -2.00 7.11 9.16
C PHE A 4 -0.82 6.97 8.19
N GLU A 5 -0.13 5.83 8.24
CA GLU A 5 1.01 5.54 7.37
C GLU A 5 0.63 4.45 6.37
N ALA A 6 0.32 4.88 5.15
CA ALA A 6 -0.03 3.97 4.07
C ALA A 6 1.20 3.16 3.65
N THR A 7 1.02 1.85 3.47
CA THR A 7 2.08 0.95 2.98
C THR A 7 1.78 0.46 1.56
N HIS A 8 0.50 0.41 1.21
CA HIS A 8 0.00 -0.12 -0.05
C HIS A 8 -1.12 0.77 -0.59
N LYS A 9 -1.62 0.41 -1.77
CA LYS A 9 -2.83 0.96 -2.36
C LYS A 9 -3.77 -0.16 -2.76
N LEU A 10 -5.04 0.02 -2.43
CA LEU A 10 -6.14 -0.77 -2.94
C LEU A 10 -6.58 -0.16 -4.28
N VAL A 11 -6.57 -0.96 -5.34
CA VAL A 11 -6.87 -0.53 -6.70
C VAL A 11 -8.15 -1.22 -7.16
N ALA A 12 -9.16 -0.42 -7.47
CA ALA A 12 -10.42 -0.90 -8.03
C ALA A 12 -10.29 -1.17 -9.54
N PRO A 13 -11.16 -2.02 -10.13
CA PRO A 13 -11.16 -2.29 -11.58
C PRO A 13 -11.33 -1.03 -12.45
N ALA A 14 -12.04 -0.02 -11.94
CA ALA A 14 -12.24 1.26 -12.61
C ALA A 14 -11.01 2.18 -12.57
N GLY A 15 -9.92 1.77 -11.89
CA GLY A 15 -8.68 2.53 -11.75
C GLY A 15 -8.62 3.45 -10.53
N GLU A 16 -9.67 3.47 -9.70
CA GLU A 16 -9.66 4.20 -8.43
C GLU A 16 -8.63 3.58 -7.46
N GLN A 17 -7.88 4.42 -6.76
CA GLN A 17 -6.78 4.01 -5.89
C GLN A 17 -6.99 4.61 -4.49
N ILE A 18 -7.03 3.75 -3.48
CA ILE A 18 -7.20 4.12 -2.09
C ILE A 18 -5.92 3.73 -1.33
N PRO A 19 -5.23 4.65 -0.64
CA PRO A 19 -4.06 4.31 0.16
C PRO A 19 -4.50 3.46 1.36
N VAL A 20 -3.81 2.36 1.62
CA VAL A 20 -4.14 1.42 2.70
C VAL A 20 -2.91 1.03 3.51
N MET A 21 -3.13 0.71 4.78
CA MET A 21 -2.13 0.13 5.65
C MET A 21 -2.45 -1.36 5.86
N LEU A 22 -1.50 -2.24 5.55
CA LEU A 22 -1.64 -3.67 5.81
C LEU A 22 -1.22 -4.01 7.23
N LEU A 23 -2.10 -4.67 7.97
CA LEU A 23 -1.83 -5.17 9.32
C LEU A 23 -1.74 -6.69 9.27
N SER A 24 -0.57 -7.24 9.58
CA SER A 24 -0.34 -8.68 9.62
C SER A 24 -1.17 -9.34 10.73
N GLN A 25 -1.87 -10.42 10.40
CA GLN A 25 -2.53 -11.26 11.39
C GLN A 25 -1.54 -12.32 11.88
N LYS A 26 -1.39 -12.44 13.21
CA LYS A 26 -0.53 -13.46 13.81
C LYS A 26 -0.98 -14.87 13.33
N ASP A 27 -0.02 -15.68 12.91
CA ASP A 27 -0.23 -17.07 12.49
C ASP A 27 -1.07 -17.26 11.20
N ARG A 28 -1.26 -16.20 10.40
CA ARG A 28 -1.98 -16.27 9.11
C ARG A 28 -1.22 -15.54 8.01
N VAL A 29 -1.36 -16.00 6.77
CA VAL A 29 -0.82 -15.33 5.56
C VAL A 29 -1.79 -14.23 5.04
N ARG A 30 -2.72 -13.80 5.90
CA ARG A 30 -3.75 -12.79 5.59
C ARG A 30 -3.45 -11.49 6.31
N TYR A 31 -3.78 -10.40 5.65
CA TYR A 31 -3.58 -9.04 6.15
C TYR A 31 -4.94 -8.36 6.32
N LEU A 32 -5.15 -7.68 7.43
CA LEU A 32 -6.25 -6.72 7.55
C LEU A 32 -5.86 -5.47 6.76
N VAL A 33 -6.79 -4.96 5.97
CA VAL A 33 -6.58 -3.80 5.12
C VAL A 33 -7.23 -2.60 5.81
N MET A 34 -6.42 -1.74 6.41
CA MET A 34 -6.86 -0.54 7.10
C MET A 34 -6.93 0.63 6.11
N THR A 35 -8.12 1.19 5.90
CA THR A 35 -8.32 2.41 5.10
C THR A 35 -8.11 3.67 5.97
N PRO A 36 -7.96 4.87 5.36
CA PRO A 36 -7.85 6.11 6.10
C PRO A 36 -9.11 6.39 6.92
N GLU A 37 -10.30 6.09 6.35
CA GLU A 37 -11.59 6.21 7.02
C GLU A 37 -11.66 5.30 8.25
N ASN A 38 -11.28 4.02 8.13
CA ASN A 38 -11.28 3.12 9.28
C ASN A 38 -10.36 3.62 10.40
N TYR A 39 -9.21 4.18 10.03
CA TYR A 39 -8.26 4.71 10.97
C TYR A 39 -8.77 5.98 11.68
N GLU A 40 -9.37 6.91 10.94
CA GLU A 40 -9.93 8.16 11.47
C GLU A 40 -11.09 7.88 12.42
N GLU A 41 -11.99 6.96 12.04
CA GLU A 41 -13.13 6.54 12.85
C GLU A 41 -12.76 5.60 14.00
N GLN A 42 -11.52 5.10 14.03
CA GLN A 42 -11.07 4.03 14.95
C GLN A 42 -11.95 2.77 14.84
N SER A 43 -12.44 2.49 13.63
CA SER A 43 -13.28 1.33 13.33
C SER A 43 -12.45 0.11 12.96
N PHE A 44 -13.09 -1.06 13.02
CA PHE A 44 -12.41 -2.32 12.69
C PHE A 44 -12.31 -2.48 11.17
N PRO A 45 -11.14 -2.85 10.62
CA PRO A 45 -10.95 -3.02 9.18
C PRO A 45 -11.80 -4.17 8.65
N ILE A 46 -12.57 -3.88 7.61
CA ILE A 46 -13.59 -4.80 7.05
C ILE A 46 -13.03 -5.60 5.86
N TYR A 47 -11.99 -5.08 5.24
CA TYR A 47 -11.29 -5.70 4.14
C TYR A 47 -10.15 -6.59 4.63
N GLU A 48 -9.99 -7.75 3.99
CA GLU A 48 -8.87 -8.65 4.17
C GLU A 48 -8.21 -8.91 2.83
N TRP A 49 -6.90 -9.16 2.85
CA TRP A 49 -6.15 -9.50 1.66
C TRP A 49 -5.24 -10.69 1.89
N HIS A 50 -5.16 -11.55 0.87
CA HIS A 50 -4.21 -12.64 0.78
C HIS A 50 -3.45 -12.53 -0.55
N PRO A 51 -2.11 -12.67 -0.57
CA PRO A 51 -1.32 -12.50 -1.79
C PRO A 51 -1.71 -13.40 -2.96
N SER A 52 -2.22 -14.61 -2.69
CA SER A 52 -2.64 -15.57 -3.72
C SER A 52 -4.15 -15.67 -3.93
N GLU A 53 -4.96 -15.19 -2.99
CA GLU A 53 -6.42 -15.33 -3.08
C GLU A 53 -7.10 -13.99 -3.39
N GLY A 54 -6.39 -12.86 -3.28
CA GLY A 54 -6.90 -11.53 -3.57
C GLY A 54 -7.56 -10.86 -2.36
N VAL A 55 -8.44 -9.89 -2.64
CA VAL A 55 -9.09 -9.05 -1.63
C VAL A 55 -10.48 -9.61 -1.32
N THR A 56 -10.85 -9.61 -0.04
CA THR A 56 -12.19 -9.96 0.43
C THR A 56 -12.77 -8.85 1.29
N TYR A 57 -14.10 -8.66 1.24
CA TYR A 57 -14.87 -7.78 2.12
C TYR A 57 -15.82 -8.63 2.96
N GLN A 58 -15.69 -8.61 4.29
CA GLN A 58 -16.48 -9.47 5.19
C GLN A 58 -16.49 -10.95 4.78
N GLY A 59 -15.37 -11.45 4.23
CA GLY A 59 -15.24 -12.82 3.74
C GLY A 59 -15.75 -13.07 2.31
N PHE A 60 -16.36 -12.09 1.65
CA PHE A 60 -16.76 -12.20 0.24
C PHE A 60 -15.62 -11.74 -0.69
N TYR A 61 -15.27 -12.56 -1.67
CA TYR A 61 -14.24 -12.23 -2.66
C TYR A 61 -14.67 -11.03 -3.52
N LEU A 62 -13.75 -10.09 -3.70
CA LEU A 62 -13.96 -8.91 -4.53
C LEU A 62 -13.17 -9.04 -5.83
N ASP A 63 -13.88 -9.38 -6.89
CA ASP A 63 -13.28 -9.58 -8.21
C ASP A 63 -12.65 -8.28 -8.74
N GLY A 64 -11.42 -8.41 -9.26
CA GLY A 64 -10.66 -7.32 -9.86
C GLY A 64 -10.13 -6.25 -8.89
N LEU A 65 -10.36 -6.37 -7.58
CA LEU A 65 -9.68 -5.54 -6.58
C LEU A 65 -8.29 -6.08 -6.29
N MET A 66 -7.30 -5.21 -6.38
CA MET A 66 -5.89 -5.56 -6.19
C MET A 66 -5.27 -4.71 -5.10
N ILE A 67 -4.34 -5.29 -4.34
CA ILE A 67 -3.46 -4.54 -3.45
C ILE A 67 -2.07 -4.52 -4.05
N VAL A 68 -1.52 -3.33 -4.18
CA VAL A 68 -0.20 -3.08 -4.76
C VAL A 68 0.62 -2.28 -3.76
N GLU A 69 1.90 -2.62 -3.63
CA GLU A 69 2.83 -1.82 -2.83
C GLU A 69 2.86 -0.37 -3.33
N LEU A 70 2.96 0.57 -2.40
CA LEU A 70 3.30 1.94 -2.78
C LEU A 70 4.75 1.89 -3.28
N SER A 71 4.94 2.01 -4.58
CA SER A 71 6.28 2.19 -5.13
C SER A 71 6.89 3.41 -4.44
N CYS A 72 7.94 3.19 -3.64
CA CYS A 72 8.91 4.23 -3.38
C CYS A 72 9.54 4.55 -4.73
N GLU A 73 8.93 5.47 -5.49
CA GLU A 73 9.69 6.22 -6.46
C GLU A 73 10.77 6.92 -5.65
N SER A 74 11.93 6.26 -5.64
CA SER A 74 13.19 6.89 -5.33
C SER A 74 13.24 8.04 -6.32
N LEU A 75 13.05 9.26 -5.81
CA LEU A 75 13.35 10.49 -6.53
C LEU A 75 14.60 10.23 -7.39
N PRO A 76 14.65 10.63 -8.67
CA PRO A 76 15.85 10.47 -9.46
C PRO A 76 16.99 11.12 -8.65
N SER A 77 17.92 10.29 -8.18
CA SER A 77 19.08 10.78 -7.48
C SER A 77 19.76 11.76 -8.42
N SER A 78 19.81 13.01 -7.99
CA SER A 78 20.56 14.09 -8.62
C SER A 78 22.00 13.61 -8.84
N ALA A 79 22.28 13.07 -10.02
CA ALA A 79 23.63 12.77 -10.44
C ALA A 79 24.24 14.07 -10.97
N SER A 80 24.61 14.95 -10.03
CA SER A 80 25.61 15.97 -10.27
C SER A 80 26.84 15.27 -10.85
N GLN A 81 27.10 15.46 -12.15
CA GLN A 81 28.38 15.08 -12.73
C GLN A 81 29.49 15.88 -12.05
N PRO A 82 30.48 15.27 -11.37
CA PRO A 82 31.73 15.97 -11.13
C PRO A 82 32.53 15.90 -12.44
N GLY A 83 32.47 16.97 -13.23
CA GLY A 83 33.36 17.16 -14.37
C GLY A 83 34.81 17.00 -13.91
N THR A 84 35.46 15.97 -14.42
CA THR A 84 36.85 15.62 -14.20
C THR A 84 37.75 16.82 -14.49
N ARG A 85 38.54 17.23 -13.48
CA ARG A 85 39.64 18.18 -13.61
C ARG A 85 40.68 17.59 -14.56
N VAL A 86 40.80 18.12 -15.78
CA VAL A 86 41.94 17.86 -16.65
C VAL A 86 43.00 18.90 -16.33
N SER A 87 44.12 18.46 -15.77
CA SER A 87 45.34 19.27 -15.63
C SER A 87 45.97 19.46 -17.01
N LEU A 88 46.34 20.71 -17.32
CA LEU A 88 47.43 21.06 -18.23
C LEU A 88 48.40 21.96 -17.48
#